data_AF-A0A4V1ZRL3-F1
#
_entry.id   AF-A0A4V1ZRL3-F1
#
_cell.length_a   1.000
_cell.length_b   1.000
_cell.length_c   1.000
_cell.angle_alpha   90.00
_cell.angle_beta   90.00
_cell.angle_gamma   90.00
#
_symmetry.space_group_name_H-M   'P 1'
#
loop_
_entity.id
_entity.type
_entity.pdbx_description
1 polymer ?
#
loop_
_entity_poly.entity_id
_entity_poly.type
_entity_poly.pdbx_seq_one_letter_code
_entity_poly.pdbx_strand_id
1 'polypeptide(L)'
;MTTYTALIILSGLVIFSYLFDMISKKTRVPAVLLLLGLGIGLHFLVSYIGFKTFNFLTILPALGTIGLILIVLEGALELKYDKEKNGLILRSFLSALTILAGTSIILALILQHLSGATFSACFLNAIPFSIVSSAIAIPSSKNMADHKKEYIIYEASFSDILGIVLFNFMLNNPSVKLGSFVNLGMETISILLLSVVSCLFMLYLLSRLQHHVKFFLILSI
;
A
#
# COMPACT_ATOMS: atom_id res chain seq x y z
N MET A 1 25.01 13.11 2.85
CA MET A 1 24.24 13.74 3.95
C MET A 1 24.96 13.47 5.26
N THR A 2 25.02 14.42 6.17
CA THR A 2 25.36 14.11 7.56
C THR A 2 24.14 13.46 8.20
N THR A 3 24.33 12.42 9.03
CA THR A 3 23.25 11.68 9.70
C THR A 3 22.28 12.61 10.43
N TYR A 4 22.79 13.68 11.04
CA TYR A 4 21.99 14.70 11.71
C TYR A 4 20.97 15.41 10.81
N THR A 5 21.36 15.76 9.57
CA THR A 5 20.45 16.44 8.64
C THR A 5 19.30 15.53 8.23
N ALA A 6 19.58 14.25 8.01
CA ALA A 6 18.55 13.26 7.70
C ALA A 6 17.58 13.06 8.87
N LEU A 7 18.09 12.96 10.10
CA LEU A 7 17.26 12.84 11.31
C LEU A 7 16.37 14.06 11.53
N ILE A 8 16.88 15.28 11.30
CA ILE A 8 16.11 16.52 11.41
C ILE A 8 14.98 16.54 10.37
N ILE A 9 15.26 16.18 9.11
CA ILE A 9 14.23 16.12 8.06
C ILE A 9 13.17 15.07 8.39
N LEU A 10 13.59 13.87 8.80
CA LEU A 10 12.67 12.76 9.09
C LEU A 10 11.78 13.07 10.30
N SER A 11 12.36 13.61 11.38
CA SER A 11 11.60 14.05 12.56
C SER A 11 10.66 15.22 12.24
N GLY A 12 11.12 16.19 11.42
CA GLY A 12 10.26 17.26 10.91
C GLY A 12 9.06 16.73 10.14
N LEU A 13 9.25 15.75 9.24
CA LEU A 13 8.16 15.10 8.51
C LEU A 13 7.15 14.42 9.45
N VAL A 14 7.61 13.76 10.51
CA VAL A 14 6.74 13.13 11.52
C VAL A 14 5.93 14.20 12.28
N ILE A 15 6.56 15.30 12.68
CA ILE A 15 5.88 16.42 13.36
C ILE A 15 4.81 17.05 12.46
N PHE A 16 5.14 17.35 11.20
CA PHE A 16 4.17 17.88 10.24
C PHE A 16 3.03 16.91 9.96
N SER A 17 3.31 15.61 9.85
CA SER A 17 2.30 14.58 9.68
C SER A 17 1.29 14.59 10.84
N TYR A 18 1.77 14.66 12.08
CA TYR A 18 0.90 14.74 13.27
C TYR A 18 0.08 16.03 13.29
N LEU A 19 0.70 17.17 12.97
CA LEU A 19 0.00 18.45 12.90
C LEU A 19 -1.11 18.42 11.84
N PHE A 20 -0.86 17.83 10.67
CA PHE A 20 -1.86 17.68 9.63
C PHE A 20 -2.95 16.67 9.97
N ASP A 21 -2.68 15.63 10.75
CA ASP A 21 -3.74 14.75 11.27
C ASP A 21 -4.70 15.52 12.19
N MET A 22 -4.18 16.39 13.05
CA MET A 22 -5.01 17.27 13.88
C MET A 22 -5.85 18.26 13.06
N ILE A 23 -5.26 18.86 12.02
CA ILE A 23 -5.96 19.79 11.12
C ILE A 23 -7.00 19.07 10.26
N SER A 24 -6.69 17.87 9.78
CA SER A 24 -7.56 16.99 9.00
C SER A 24 -8.86 16.72 9.73
N LYS A 25 -8.79 16.42 11.04
CA LYS A 25 -9.98 16.20 11.89
C LYS A 25 -10.91 17.42 11.95
N LYS A 26 -10.36 18.64 11.89
CA LYS A 26 -11.14 19.89 11.94
C LYS A 26 -11.66 20.32 10.57
N THR A 27 -10.88 20.11 9.51
CA THR A 27 -11.18 20.56 8.14
C THR A 27 -11.91 19.52 7.29
N ARG A 28 -12.00 18.27 7.76
CA ARG A 28 -12.47 17.09 7.00
C ARG A 28 -11.65 16.79 5.74
N VAL A 29 -10.49 17.41 5.57
CA VAL A 29 -9.57 17.15 4.47
C VAL A 29 -8.58 16.07 4.91
N PRO A 30 -8.45 14.94 4.19
CA PRO A 30 -7.48 13.89 4.54
C PRO A 30 -6.06 14.43 4.71
N ALA A 31 -5.37 14.00 5.77
CA ALA A 31 -4.00 14.44 6.08
C ALA A 31 -3.01 14.18 4.91
N VAL A 32 -3.24 13.11 4.13
CA VAL A 32 -2.44 12.76 2.95
C VAL A 32 -2.45 13.89 1.91
N LEU A 33 -3.60 14.54 1.67
CA LEU A 33 -3.70 15.64 0.72
C LEU A 33 -2.94 16.88 1.21
N LEU A 34 -2.96 17.15 2.51
CA LEU A 34 -2.20 18.25 3.12
C LEU A 34 -0.68 18.01 3.02
N LEU A 35 -0.24 16.78 3.28
CA LEU A 35 1.16 16.35 3.12
C LEU A 35 1.61 16.50 1.65
N LEU A 36 0.80 16.05 0.71
CA LEU A 36 1.08 16.15 -0.73
C LEU A 36 1.17 17.62 -1.16
N GLY A 37 0.23 18.45 -0.69
CA GLY A 37 0.25 19.90 -0.92
C GLY A 37 1.49 20.59 -0.36
N LEU A 38 1.92 20.25 0.86
CA LEU A 38 3.16 20.77 1.45
C LEU A 38 4.39 20.35 0.62
N GLY A 39 4.45 19.09 0.17
CA GLY A 39 5.54 18.59 -0.68
C GLY A 39 5.64 19.35 -2.00
N ILE A 40 4.51 19.50 -2.71
CA ILE A 40 4.44 20.28 -3.96
C ILE A 40 4.80 21.75 -3.72
N GLY A 41 4.26 22.35 -2.65
CA GLY A 41 4.51 23.74 -2.28
C GLY A 41 5.99 24.00 -2.00
N LEU A 42 6.65 23.11 -1.24
CA LEU A 42 8.09 23.18 -0.99
C LEU A 42 8.89 23.02 -2.29
N HIS A 43 8.51 22.09 -3.16
CA HIS A 43 9.19 21.91 -4.45
C HIS A 43 9.12 23.19 -5.30
N PHE A 44 7.96 23.82 -5.39
CA PHE A 44 7.77 25.06 -6.12
C PHE A 44 8.57 26.22 -5.51
N LEU A 45 8.57 26.34 -4.18
CA LEU A 45 9.29 27.38 -3.46
C LEU A 45 10.81 27.27 -3.65
N VAL A 46 11.35 26.04 -3.57
CA VAL A 46 12.79 25.80 -3.77
C VAL A 46 13.21 26.06 -5.22
N SER A 47 12.40 25.63 -6.19
CA SER A 47 12.63 25.92 -7.60
C SER A 47 12.59 27.42 -7.91
N TYR A 48 11.73 28.19 -7.24
CA TYR A 48 11.67 29.65 -7.38
C TYR A 48 12.89 30.36 -6.79
N ILE A 49 13.41 29.90 -5.65
CA ILE A 49 14.56 30.49 -4.96
C ILE A 49 15.90 30.07 -5.62
N GLY A 50 15.88 29.09 -6.53
CA GLY A 50 17.08 28.60 -7.23
C GLY A 50 18.02 27.79 -6.33
N PHE A 51 17.55 27.31 -5.18
CA PHE A 51 18.33 26.46 -4.29
C PHE A 51 18.49 25.07 -4.93
N LYS A 52 19.69 24.48 -4.87
CA LYS A 52 19.89 23.10 -5.32
C LYS A 52 19.05 22.16 -4.45
N THR A 53 18.00 21.59 -5.04
CA THR A 53 17.20 20.54 -4.43
C THR A 53 18.04 19.30 -4.18
N PHE A 54 17.79 18.61 -3.07
CA PHE A 54 18.33 17.26 -2.88
C PHE A 54 17.67 16.29 -3.85
N ASN A 55 18.46 15.36 -4.40
CA ASN A 55 17.93 14.32 -5.27
C ASN A 55 17.28 13.22 -4.43
N PHE A 56 15.98 13.34 -4.18
CA PHE A 56 15.20 12.32 -3.47
C PHE A 56 15.03 11.01 -4.27
N LEU A 57 15.33 10.99 -5.58
CA LEU A 57 15.20 9.80 -6.43
C LEU A 57 16.10 8.64 -5.98
N THR A 58 17.16 8.91 -5.21
CA THR A 58 18.03 7.85 -4.66
C THR A 58 17.40 7.14 -3.48
N ILE A 59 16.59 7.83 -2.67
CA ILE A 59 15.97 7.29 -1.44
C ILE A 59 14.53 6.83 -1.72
N LEU A 60 13.87 7.43 -2.71
CA LEU A 60 12.46 7.17 -3.05
C LEU A 60 12.16 5.69 -3.36
N PRO A 61 12.99 4.92 -4.08
CA PRO A 61 12.72 3.50 -4.30
C PRO A 61 12.69 2.70 -3.00
N ALA A 62 13.66 2.94 -2.10
CA ALA A 62 13.73 2.22 -0.83
C ALA A 62 12.54 2.57 0.08
N LEU A 63 12.21 3.87 0.21
CA LEU A 63 11.03 4.31 0.96
C LEU A 63 9.73 3.79 0.34
N GLY A 64 9.64 3.75 -1.00
CA GLY A 64 8.49 3.23 -1.72
C GLY A 64 8.27 1.75 -1.46
N THR A 65 9.32 0.92 -1.54
CA THR A 65 9.22 -0.51 -1.23
C THR A 65 8.84 -0.75 0.23
N ILE A 66 9.49 -0.08 1.19
CA ILE A 66 9.16 -0.21 2.61
C ILE A 66 7.72 0.26 2.87
N GLY A 67 7.33 1.41 2.29
CA GLY A 67 5.98 1.95 2.41
C GLY A 67 4.92 1.00 1.87
N LEU A 68 5.11 0.43 0.68
CA LEU A 68 4.20 -0.56 0.10
C LEU A 68 4.06 -1.80 0.97
N ILE A 69 5.17 -2.34 1.51
CA ILE A 69 5.14 -3.49 2.43
C ILE A 69 4.34 -3.15 3.69
N LEU A 70 4.59 -1.98 4.29
CA LEU A 70 3.89 -1.56 5.50
C LEU A 70 2.39 -1.34 5.27
N ILE A 71 2.00 -0.72 4.15
CA ILE A 71 0.60 -0.51 3.78
C ILE A 71 -0.13 -1.85 3.62
N VAL A 72 0.47 -2.81 2.91
CA VAL A 72 -0.12 -4.14 2.72
C VAL A 72 -0.19 -4.91 4.04
N LEU A 73 0.84 -4.81 4.88
CA LEU A 73 0.86 -5.43 6.20
C LEU A 73 -0.24 -4.86 7.10
N GLU A 74 -0.40 -3.54 7.14
CA GLU A 74 -1.46 -2.87 7.90
C GLU A 74 -2.84 -3.32 7.42
N GLY A 75 -3.09 -3.28 6.10
CA GLY A 75 -4.34 -3.78 5.52
C GLY A 75 -4.61 -5.25 5.82
N ALA A 76 -3.57 -6.09 5.91
CA ALA A 76 -3.69 -7.49 6.27
C ALA A 76 -3.98 -7.71 7.77
N LEU A 77 -3.44 -6.87 8.65
CA LEU A 77 -3.70 -6.92 10.10
C LEU A 77 -5.11 -6.46 10.46
N GLU A 78 -5.71 -5.59 9.66
CA GLU A 78 -7.11 -5.15 9.83
C GLU A 78 -8.13 -6.22 9.43
N LEU A 79 -7.74 -7.20 8.59
CA LEU A 79 -8.59 -8.31 8.17
C LEU A 79 -8.80 -9.30 9.32
N LYS A 80 -9.98 -9.26 9.94
CA LYS A 80 -10.40 -10.28 10.91
C LYS A 80 -10.98 -11.48 10.18
N TYR A 81 -10.47 -12.68 10.45
CA TYR A 81 -11.07 -13.90 9.89
C TYR A 81 -12.14 -14.46 10.82
N ASP A 82 -13.34 -14.67 10.28
CA ASP A 82 -14.43 -15.37 10.97
C ASP A 82 -15.13 -16.29 9.97
N LYS A 83 -15.37 -17.55 10.36
CA LYS A 83 -15.96 -18.57 9.48
C LYS A 83 -17.36 -18.19 9.04
N GLU A 84 -18.13 -17.49 9.88
CA GLU A 84 -19.47 -17.01 9.55
C GLU A 84 -19.44 -15.93 8.46
N LYS A 85 -18.29 -15.28 8.26
CA LYS A 85 -18.10 -14.16 7.33
C LYS A 85 -17.49 -14.57 6.00
N ASN A 86 -17.29 -15.86 5.73
CA ASN A 86 -16.75 -16.35 4.45
C ASN A 86 -17.54 -15.81 3.25
N GLY A 87 -18.87 -15.72 3.37
CA GLY A 87 -19.72 -15.15 2.31
C GLY A 87 -19.44 -13.66 2.06
N LEU A 88 -19.18 -12.88 3.12
CA LEU A 88 -18.82 -11.46 3.01
C LEU A 88 -17.42 -11.29 2.40
N ILE A 89 -16.46 -12.08 2.85
CA ILE A 89 -15.08 -12.06 2.36
C ILE A 89 -15.05 -12.34 0.85
N LEU A 90 -15.72 -13.39 0.39
CA LEU A 90 -15.74 -13.75 -1.03
C LEU A 90 -16.42 -12.68 -1.89
N ARG A 91 -17.55 -12.11 -1.41
CA ARG A 91 -18.25 -11.02 -2.10
C ARG A 91 -17.41 -9.75 -2.18
N SER A 92 -16.71 -9.40 -1.11
CA SER A 92 -15.84 -8.22 -1.06
C SER A 92 -14.62 -8.40 -1.96
N PHE A 93 -14.03 -9.60 -1.98
CA PHE A 93 -12.93 -9.94 -2.89
C PHE A 93 -13.35 -9.87 -4.36
N LEU A 94 -14.48 -10.47 -4.72
CA LEU A 94 -15.01 -10.41 -6.08
C LEU A 94 -15.38 -8.97 -6.50
N SER A 95 -15.92 -8.17 -5.57
CA SER A 95 -16.17 -6.75 -5.80
C SER A 95 -14.88 -6.00 -6.10
N ALA A 96 -13.89 -6.11 -5.20
CA ALA A 96 -12.59 -5.46 -5.36
C ALA A 96 -11.91 -5.84 -6.67
N LEU A 97 -11.95 -7.12 -7.04
CA LEU A 97 -11.39 -7.61 -8.31
C LEU A 97 -12.12 -7.01 -9.51
N THR A 98 -13.46 -7.00 -9.48
CA THR A 98 -14.29 -6.51 -10.59
C THR A 98 -14.15 -4.99 -10.76
N ILE A 99 -14.15 -4.24 -9.66
CA ILE A 99 -13.96 -2.79 -9.66
C ILE A 99 -12.56 -2.46 -10.15
N LEU A 100 -11.52 -3.11 -9.63
CA LEU A 100 -10.14 -2.89 -10.07
C LEU A 100 -9.97 -3.18 -11.55
N ALA A 101 -10.45 -4.33 -12.04
CA ALA A 101 -10.34 -4.70 -13.45
C ALA A 101 -11.17 -3.77 -14.34
N GLY A 102 -12.41 -3.48 -13.97
CA GLY A 102 -13.29 -2.59 -14.74
C GLY A 102 -12.74 -1.17 -14.84
N THR A 103 -12.37 -0.58 -13.71
CA THR A 103 -11.83 0.79 -13.66
C THR A 103 -10.49 0.90 -14.37
N SER A 104 -9.58 -0.07 -14.19
CA SER A 104 -8.28 -0.06 -14.87
C SER A 104 -8.41 -0.18 -16.38
N ILE A 105 -9.32 -1.03 -16.89
CA ILE A 105 -9.57 -1.15 -18.34
C ILE A 105 -10.18 0.15 -18.88
N ILE A 106 -11.22 0.68 -18.23
CA ILE A 106 -11.89 1.92 -18.66
C ILE A 106 -10.88 3.08 -18.70
N LEU A 107 -10.11 3.26 -17.63
CA LEU A 107 -9.08 4.30 -17.56
C LEU A 107 -7.98 4.09 -18.59
N ALA A 108 -7.55 2.85 -18.82
CA ALA A 108 -6.56 2.54 -19.86
C ALA A 108 -7.05 2.93 -21.25
N LEU A 109 -8.32 2.67 -21.58
CA LEU A 109 -8.92 3.06 -22.85
C LEU A 109 -9.01 4.59 -23.00
N ILE A 110 -9.38 5.29 -21.93
CA ILE A 110 -9.39 6.77 -21.92
C ILE A 110 -7.98 7.31 -22.15
N LEU A 111 -6.99 6.80 -21.40
CA LEU A 111 -5.59 7.21 -21.53
C LEU A 111 -5.03 6.89 -22.92
N GLN A 112 -5.39 5.74 -23.49
CA GLN A 112 -5.00 5.35 -24.84
C GLN A 112 -5.57 6.32 -25.88
N HIS A 113 -6.84 6.71 -25.75
CA HIS A 113 -7.46 7.66 -26.66
C HIS A 113 -6.84 9.06 -26.58
N LEU A 114 -6.44 9.50 -25.37
CA LEU A 114 -5.84 10.81 -25.15
C LEU A 114 -4.37 10.89 -25.55
N SER A 115 -3.59 9.83 -25.28
CA SER A 115 -2.12 9.84 -25.44
C SER A 115 -1.62 9.19 -26.73
N GLY A 116 -2.42 8.33 -27.37
CA GLY A 116 -1.99 7.52 -28.51
C GLY A 116 -0.96 6.43 -28.17
N ALA A 117 -0.67 6.19 -26.88
CA ALA A 117 0.30 5.18 -26.44
C ALA A 117 -0.26 3.75 -26.54
N THR A 118 0.60 2.75 -26.32
CA THR A 118 0.19 1.33 -26.33
C THR A 118 -0.74 1.03 -25.15
N PHE A 119 -1.68 0.09 -25.36
CA PHE A 119 -2.62 -0.32 -24.33
C PHE A 119 -1.89 -0.81 -23.06
N SER A 120 -0.81 -1.59 -23.19
CA SER A 120 -0.04 -2.08 -22.03
C SER A 120 0.51 -0.94 -21.17
N ALA A 121 1.03 0.14 -21.79
CA ALA A 121 1.56 1.28 -21.06
C ALA A 121 0.44 2.08 -20.39
N CYS A 122 -0.69 2.29 -21.08
CA CYS A 122 -1.86 2.96 -20.53
C CYS A 122 -2.47 2.17 -19.37
N PHE A 123 -2.56 0.85 -19.51
CA PHE A 123 -3.06 -0.06 -18.48
C PHE A 123 -2.16 -0.07 -17.24
N LEU A 124 -0.84 -0.17 -17.43
CA LEU A 124 0.13 -0.08 -16.33
C LEU A 124 -0.03 1.21 -15.51
N ASN A 125 -0.23 2.35 -16.20
CA ASN A 125 -0.44 3.65 -15.54
C ASN A 125 -1.85 3.82 -14.97
N ALA A 126 -2.85 3.09 -15.46
CA ALA A 126 -4.22 3.14 -14.95
C ALA A 126 -4.38 2.39 -13.61
N ILE A 127 -3.59 1.34 -13.37
CA ILE A 127 -3.72 0.50 -12.17
C ILE A 127 -3.61 1.31 -10.87
N PRO A 128 -2.58 2.17 -10.63
CA PRO A 128 -2.48 2.94 -9.39
C PRO A 128 -3.69 3.84 -9.11
N PHE A 129 -4.38 4.32 -10.15
CA PHE A 129 -5.59 5.13 -10.02
C PHE A 129 -6.86 4.32 -9.76
N SER A 130 -6.81 3.02 -9.99
CA SER A 130 -7.94 2.09 -9.90
C SER A 130 -8.04 1.41 -8.53
N ILE A 131 -7.03 1.59 -7.68
CA ILE A 131 -6.97 1.00 -6.33
C ILE A 131 -7.84 1.82 -5.38
N VAL A 132 -8.71 1.14 -4.62
CA VAL A 132 -9.54 1.76 -3.59
C VAL A 132 -8.69 2.02 -2.35
N SER A 133 -8.38 3.29 -2.08
CA SER A 133 -7.51 3.66 -0.96
C SER A 133 -8.12 3.33 0.41
N SER A 134 -7.54 2.37 1.12
CA SER A 134 -7.85 2.01 2.51
C SER A 134 -7.78 3.21 3.46
N ALA A 135 -6.76 4.05 3.32
CA ALA A 135 -6.55 5.27 4.12
C ALA A 135 -7.68 6.31 4.02
N ILE A 136 -8.53 6.23 2.99
CA ILE A 136 -9.69 7.13 2.81
C ILE A 136 -11.00 6.37 3.05
N ALA A 137 -11.12 5.15 2.52
CA ALA A 137 -12.35 4.37 2.58
C ALA A 137 -12.71 3.92 4.02
N ILE A 138 -11.73 3.48 4.80
CA ILE A 138 -11.92 2.96 6.16
C ILE A 138 -12.35 4.06 7.15
N PRO A 139 -11.68 5.22 7.25
CA PRO A 139 -12.17 6.29 8.14
C PRO A 139 -13.53 6.83 7.70
N SER A 140 -13.84 6.81 6.39
CA SER A 140 -15.13 7.24 5.86
C SER A 140 -16.28 6.28 6.18
N SER A 141 -16.00 4.99 6.39
CA SER A 141 -17.00 3.97 6.72
C SER A 141 -17.30 3.87 8.23
N LYS A 142 -16.58 4.61 9.08
CA LYS A 142 -16.69 4.52 10.55
C LYS A 142 -18.09 4.81 11.11
N ASN A 143 -18.89 5.63 10.42
CA ASN A 143 -20.26 5.98 10.82
C ASN A 143 -21.33 5.13 10.13
N MET A 144 -20.95 4.09 9.39
CA MET A 144 -21.88 3.17 8.74
C MET A 144 -22.23 1.97 9.64
N ALA A 145 -23.32 1.28 9.32
CA ALA A 145 -23.68 0.02 9.97
C ALA A 145 -22.55 -1.02 9.86
N ASP A 146 -22.35 -1.82 10.91
CA ASP A 146 -21.19 -2.72 11.06
C ASP A 146 -20.96 -3.63 9.85
N HIS A 147 -22.02 -4.20 9.27
CA HIS A 147 -21.92 -5.03 8.07
C HIS A 147 -21.35 -4.27 6.86
N LYS A 148 -21.76 -3.00 6.66
CA LYS A 148 -21.26 -2.17 5.54
C LYS A 148 -19.83 -1.72 5.80
N LYS A 149 -19.51 -1.41 7.05
CA LYS A 149 -18.16 -1.04 7.47
C LYS A 149 -17.18 -2.19 7.23
N GLU A 150 -17.52 -3.41 7.63
CA GLU A 150 -16.70 -4.59 7.38
C GLU A 150 -16.52 -4.85 5.88
N TYR A 151 -17.59 -4.75 5.09
CA TYR A 151 -17.50 -4.88 3.63
C TYR A 151 -16.49 -3.91 3.01
N ILE A 152 -16.54 -2.63 3.39
CA ILE A 152 -15.63 -1.59 2.89
C ILE A 152 -14.18 -1.88 3.32
N ILE A 153 -13.97 -2.36 4.55
CA ILE A 153 -12.63 -2.74 5.03
C ILE A 153 -12.09 -3.90 4.18
N TYR A 154 -12.86 -4.98 4.00
CA TYR A 154 -12.43 -6.11 3.16
C TYR A 154 -12.17 -5.68 1.72
N GLU A 155 -13.07 -4.92 1.12
CA GLU A 155 -12.97 -4.45 -0.26
C GLU A 155 -11.72 -3.59 -0.48
N ALA A 156 -11.46 -2.63 0.41
CA ALA A 156 -10.29 -1.77 0.32
C ALA A 156 -8.98 -2.55 0.52
N SER A 157 -8.88 -3.39 1.55
CA SER A 157 -7.68 -4.20 1.80
C SER A 157 -7.39 -5.19 0.65
N PHE A 158 -8.42 -5.83 0.08
CA PHE A 158 -8.24 -6.69 -1.09
C PHE A 158 -7.86 -5.90 -2.33
N SER A 159 -8.43 -4.70 -2.54
CA SER A 159 -8.08 -3.82 -3.66
C SER A 159 -6.61 -3.40 -3.61
N ASP A 160 -6.10 -3.04 -2.42
CA ASP A 160 -4.68 -2.69 -2.22
C ASP A 160 -3.76 -3.86 -2.61
N ILE A 161 -4.03 -5.07 -2.12
CA ILE A 161 -3.23 -6.28 -2.43
C ILE A 161 -3.30 -6.61 -3.93
N LEU A 162 -4.51 -6.71 -4.49
CA LEU A 162 -4.72 -7.06 -5.90
C LEU A 162 -4.09 -6.02 -6.83
N GLY A 163 -4.21 -4.74 -6.48
CA GLY A 163 -3.62 -3.63 -7.23
C GLY A 163 -2.10 -3.74 -7.32
N ILE A 164 -1.42 -4.01 -6.20
CA ILE A 164 0.04 -4.15 -6.16
C ILE A 164 0.50 -5.39 -6.95
N VAL A 165 -0.21 -6.52 -6.81
CA VAL A 165 0.09 -7.74 -7.58
C VAL A 165 -0.09 -7.50 -9.07
N LEU A 166 -1.21 -6.91 -9.48
CA LEU A 166 -1.51 -6.61 -10.89
C LEU A 166 -0.52 -5.60 -11.48
N PHE A 167 -0.16 -4.57 -10.73
CA PHE A 167 0.83 -3.57 -11.14
C PHE A 167 2.20 -4.21 -11.38
N ASN A 168 2.71 -4.99 -10.42
CA ASN A 168 4.00 -5.67 -10.56
C ASN A 168 3.98 -6.71 -11.69
N PHE A 169 2.87 -7.43 -11.86
CA PHE A 169 2.71 -8.36 -12.96
C PHE A 169 2.86 -7.67 -14.32
N MET A 170 2.14 -6.56 -14.54
CA MET A 170 2.20 -5.80 -15.78
C MET A 170 3.57 -5.13 -15.98
N LEU A 171 4.20 -4.65 -14.91
CA LEU A 171 5.52 -4.04 -14.94
C LEU A 171 6.59 -5.03 -15.42
N ASN A 172 6.53 -6.28 -14.94
CA ASN A 172 7.47 -7.34 -15.28
C ASN A 172 7.12 -8.08 -16.59
N ASN A 173 5.91 -7.89 -17.12
CA ASN A 173 5.43 -8.54 -18.35
C ASN A 173 4.88 -7.50 -19.36
N PRO A 174 5.75 -6.74 -20.05
CA PRO A 174 5.33 -5.71 -20.99
C PRO A 174 4.47 -6.23 -22.15
N SER A 175 4.72 -7.48 -22.56
CA SER A 175 3.90 -8.23 -23.51
C SER A 175 3.19 -9.37 -22.77
N VAL A 176 1.92 -9.17 -22.45
CA VAL A 176 1.09 -10.17 -21.78
C VAL A 176 0.87 -11.36 -22.73
N LYS A 177 1.55 -12.47 -22.47
CA LYS A 177 1.36 -13.74 -23.17
C LYS A 177 0.69 -14.74 -22.22
N LEU A 178 0.09 -15.79 -22.76
CA LEU A 178 -0.46 -16.90 -21.96
C LEU A 178 0.57 -17.48 -20.97
N GLY A 179 1.86 -17.52 -21.34
CA GLY A 179 2.94 -17.94 -20.44
C GLY A 179 3.13 -17.02 -19.23
N SER A 180 2.83 -15.72 -19.34
CA SER A 180 2.93 -14.79 -18.21
C SER A 180 1.93 -15.13 -17.10
N PHE A 181 0.70 -15.54 -17.46
CA PHE A 181 -0.29 -15.97 -16.46
C PHE A 181 0.12 -17.25 -15.73
N VAL A 182 0.77 -18.19 -16.43
CA VAL A 182 1.33 -19.40 -15.82
C VAL A 182 2.46 -19.03 -14.85
N ASN A 183 3.33 -18.11 -15.23
CA ASN A 183 4.40 -17.61 -14.35
C ASN A 183 3.84 -16.93 -13.11
N LEU A 184 2.82 -16.08 -13.24
CA LEU A 184 2.15 -15.46 -12.10
C LEU A 184 1.55 -16.51 -11.17
N GLY A 185 0.90 -17.54 -11.71
CA GLY A 185 0.36 -18.64 -10.93
C GLY A 185 1.45 -19.38 -10.15
N MET A 186 2.57 -19.70 -10.81
CA MET A 186 3.72 -20.37 -10.18
C MET A 186 4.39 -19.51 -9.11
N GLU A 187 4.61 -18.21 -9.37
CA GLU A 187 5.14 -17.27 -8.39
C GLU A 187 4.22 -17.15 -7.18
N THR A 188 2.92 -17.00 -7.42
CA THR A 188 1.92 -16.89 -6.35
C THR A 188 1.88 -18.15 -5.49
N ILE A 189 1.90 -19.34 -6.11
CA ILE A 189 1.95 -20.62 -5.39
C ILE A 189 3.24 -20.74 -4.59
N SER A 190 4.38 -20.34 -5.16
CA SER A 190 5.68 -20.39 -4.48
C SER A 190 5.72 -19.45 -3.26
N ILE A 191 5.20 -18.23 -3.41
CA ILE A 191 5.08 -17.27 -2.30
C ILE A 191 4.12 -17.81 -1.23
N LEU A 192 3.00 -18.41 -1.63
CA LEU A 192 2.02 -18.98 -0.70
C LEU A 192 2.66 -20.14 0.08
N LEU A 193 3.34 -21.06 -0.59
CA LEU A 193 4.09 -22.14 0.07
C LEU A 193 5.14 -21.61 1.04
N LEU A 194 5.94 -20.63 0.60
CA LEU A 194 6.94 -20.00 1.47
C LEU A 194 6.28 -19.34 2.69
N SER A 195 5.18 -18.62 2.51
CA SER A 195 4.45 -17.96 3.59
C SER A 195 3.91 -18.96 4.63
N VAL A 196 3.40 -20.11 4.17
CA VAL A 196 2.93 -21.19 5.06
C VAL A 196 4.10 -21.78 5.83
N VAL A 197 5.22 -22.07 5.15
CA VAL A 197 6.43 -22.59 5.80
C VAL A 197 6.96 -21.59 6.84
N SER A 198 7.07 -20.31 6.49
CA SER A 198 7.52 -19.26 7.42
C SER A 198 6.57 -19.08 8.60
N CYS A 199 5.25 -19.17 8.38
CA CYS A 199 4.25 -19.10 9.44
C CYS A 199 4.37 -20.29 10.41
N LEU A 200 4.46 -21.52 9.88
CA LEU A 200 4.68 -22.73 10.67
C LEU A 200 5.99 -22.66 11.44
N PHE A 201 7.06 -22.17 10.82
CA PHE A 201 8.35 -21.95 11.47
C PHE A 201 8.26 -20.94 12.62
N MET A 202 7.56 -19.82 12.43
CA MET A 202 7.31 -18.83 13.49
C MET A 202 6.47 -19.41 14.63
N LEU A 203 5.40 -20.16 14.32
CA LEU A 203 4.58 -20.83 15.34
C LEU A 203 5.40 -21.87 16.13
N TYR A 204 6.28 -22.61 15.45
CA TYR A 204 7.19 -23.55 16.09
C TYR A 204 8.16 -22.83 17.05
N LEU A 205 8.79 -21.74 16.61
CA LEU A 205 9.65 -20.91 17.46
C LEU A 205 8.87 -20.38 18.68
N LEU A 206 7.68 -19.84 18.46
CA LEU A 206 6.83 -19.30 19.54
C LEU A 206 6.44 -20.40 20.55
N SER A 207 6.13 -21.60 20.08
CA SER A 207 5.83 -22.76 20.95
C SER A 207 7.05 -23.26 21.73
N ARG A 208 8.27 -23.03 21.24
CA ARG A 208 9.53 -23.42 21.90
C ARG A 208 10.09 -22.33 22.81
N LEU A 209 9.65 -21.08 22.65
CA LEU A 209 10.01 -19.96 23.50
C LEU A 209 9.27 -20.05 24.86
N GLN A 210 9.74 -20.93 25.74
CA GLN A 210 9.34 -20.97 27.17
C GLN A 210 10.12 -19.98 28.04
N HIS A 211 10.77 -18.97 27.45
CA HIS A 211 11.57 -18.04 28.22
C HIS A 211 10.71 -16.88 28.75
N HIS A 212 10.39 -16.93 30.04
CA HIS A 212 10.47 -15.73 30.88
C HIS A 212 11.89 -15.20 30.70
N VAL A 213 12.09 -14.21 29.83
CA VAL A 213 13.41 -13.64 29.58
C VAL A 213 13.87 -13.02 30.90
N LYS A 214 14.74 -13.72 31.63
CA LYS A 214 15.44 -13.14 32.77
C LYS A 214 16.26 -12.00 32.20
N PHE A 215 15.98 -10.79 32.65
CA PHE A 215 16.62 -9.50 32.33
C PHE A 215 18.17 -9.48 32.38
N PHE A 216 18.83 -10.60 32.67
CA PHE A 216 20.28 -10.73 32.80
C PHE A 216 21.04 -10.49 31.49
N LEU A 217 20.52 -10.93 30.34
CA LEU A 217 21.20 -10.71 29.05
C LEU A 217 21.19 -9.23 28.63
N ILE A 218 20.17 -8.47 29.04
CA ILE A 218 20.07 -7.01 28.83
C ILE A 218 21.04 -6.26 29.76
N LEU A 219 21.36 -6.81 30.92
CA LEU A 219 22.28 -6.23 31.91
C LEU A 219 23.77 -6.52 31.64
N SER A 220 24.04 -7.46 30.72
CA SER A 220 25.41 -7.87 30.35
C SER A 220 25.98 -7.11 29.15
N ILE A 221 25.17 -6.25 28.52
CA ILE A 221 25.57 -5.25 27.52
C ILE A 221 25.54 -3.89 28.19
#